data_AF-A0A3C1C2J0-F1
#
_entry.id   AF-A0A3C1C2J0-F1
#
_cell.length_a   1.000
_cell.length_b   1.000
_cell.length_c   1.000
_cell.angle_alpha   90.00
_cell.angle_beta   90.00
_cell.angle_gamma   90.00
#
_symmetry.space_group_name_H-M   'P 1'
#
loop_
_entity.id
_entity.type
_entity.pdbx_description
1 polymer ?
#
loop_
_entity_poly.entity_id
_entity_poly.type
_entity_poly.pdbx_seq_one_letter_code
_entity_poly.pdbx_strand_id
1 'polypeptide(L)'
;PAPPPILSTKPPTPEELKRKHARARFASYYNHMAWALFIVLGGAMAAIKYGGWVDYQYEIATYGPWVILGLHLVVAILAFMEELFAGVLCLIIPGYSLYYLLARSGRPFLCALVCGLLVGLGEDTFLIARKLGTQYYDQISGWISDSGKKN
;
A
#
# COMPACT_ATOMS: atom_id res chain seq x y z
N PRO A 1 4.67 -5.56 -48.67
CA PRO A 1 3.93 -5.71 -47.39
C PRO A 1 2.53 -5.10 -47.48
N ALA A 2 1.49 -5.92 -47.40
CA ALA A 2 0.11 -5.43 -47.36
C ALA A 2 -0.13 -4.66 -46.05
N PRO A 3 -0.86 -3.53 -46.08
CA PRO A 3 -1.20 -2.81 -44.85
C PRO A 3 -2.02 -3.73 -43.92
N PRO A 4 -1.80 -3.66 -42.59
CA PRO A 4 -2.57 -4.46 -41.66
C PRO A 4 -4.07 -4.15 -41.85
N PRO A 5 -4.95 -5.16 -41.78
CA PRO A 5 -6.39 -4.94 -41.88
C PRO A 5 -6.82 -3.96 -40.81
N ILE A 6 -7.43 -2.85 -41.23
CA ILE A 6 -8.05 -1.89 -40.33
C ILE A 6 -9.16 -2.68 -39.61
N LEU A 7 -8.93 -3.01 -38.34
CA LEU A 7 -9.95 -3.56 -37.45
C LEU A 7 -11.15 -2.61 -37.52
N SER A 8 -12.19 -3.01 -38.26
CA SER A 8 -13.47 -2.31 -38.34
C SER A 8 -14.10 -2.35 -36.96
N THR A 9 -13.73 -1.38 -36.13
CA THR A 9 -14.35 -1.15 -34.84
C THR A 9 -15.72 -0.55 -35.17
N LYS A 10 -16.73 -1.43 -35.23
CA LYS A 10 -18.12 -1.01 -35.31
C LYS A 10 -18.33 0.13 -34.28
N PRO A 11 -18.88 1.28 -34.69
CA PRO A 11 -19.06 2.39 -33.76
C PRO A 11 -19.89 1.90 -32.56
N PRO A 12 -19.50 2.27 -31.33
CA PRO A 12 -20.15 1.79 -30.13
C PRO A 12 -21.63 2.18 -30.18
N THR A 13 -22.48 1.22 -29.85
CA THR A 13 -23.93 1.44 -29.82
C THR A 13 -24.29 2.47 -28.73
N PRO A 14 -25.38 3.25 -28.90
CA PRO A 14 -25.82 4.20 -27.88
C PRO A 14 -26.00 3.58 -26.48
N GLU A 15 -26.40 2.31 -26.42
CA GLU A 15 -26.54 1.58 -25.16
C GLU A 15 -25.18 1.28 -24.50
N GLU A 16 -24.15 0.92 -25.26
CA GLU A 16 -22.79 0.71 -24.76
C GLU A 16 -22.20 2.01 -24.21
N LEU A 17 -22.43 3.14 -24.89
CA LEU A 17 -22.03 4.46 -24.42
C LEU A 17 -22.74 4.82 -23.09
N LYS A 18 -24.05 4.57 -22.99
CA LYS A 18 -24.82 4.81 -21.75
C LYS A 18 -24.32 3.94 -20.59
N ARG A 19 -24.02 2.66 -20.83
CA ARG A 19 -23.44 1.76 -19.83
C ARG A 19 -22.03 2.20 -19.40
N LYS A 20 -21.18 2.61 -20.34
CA LYS A 20 -19.84 3.13 -20.04
C LYS A 20 -19.90 4.39 -19.18
N HIS A 21 -20.79 5.32 -19.50
CA HIS A 21 -21.00 6.54 -18.69
C HIS A 21 -21.57 6.22 -17.30
N ALA A 22 -22.50 5.27 -17.18
CA ALA A 22 -23.01 4.85 -15.88
C ALA A 22 -21.90 4.25 -15.00
N ARG A 23 -21.09 3.33 -15.56
CA ARG A 23 -19.92 2.75 -14.86
C ARG A 23 -18.92 3.83 -14.42
N ALA A 24 -18.64 4.82 -15.28
CA ALA A 24 -17.76 5.93 -14.94
C ALA A 24 -18.29 6.80 -13.78
N ARG A 25 -19.61 7.08 -13.75
CA ARG A 25 -20.23 7.81 -12.63
C ARG A 25 -20.15 7.04 -11.32
N PHE A 26 -20.44 5.74 -11.35
CA PHE A 26 -20.30 4.90 -10.15
C PHE A 26 -18.85 4.85 -9.67
N ALA A 27 -17.88 4.66 -10.57
CA ALA A 27 -16.46 4.67 -10.21
C ALA A 27 -16.04 6.00 -9.58
N SER A 28 -16.50 7.12 -10.13
CA SER A 28 -16.27 8.45 -9.55
C SER A 28 -16.85 8.56 -8.14
N TYR A 29 -18.11 8.16 -7.95
CA TYR A 29 -18.75 8.18 -6.62
C TYR A 29 -17.99 7.34 -5.59
N TYR A 30 -17.58 6.11 -5.95
CA TYR A 30 -16.76 5.26 -5.08
C TYR A 30 -15.41 5.89 -4.73
N ASN A 31 -14.77 6.58 -5.66
CA ASN A 31 -13.52 7.29 -5.38
C ASN A 31 -13.71 8.43 -4.37
N HIS A 32 -14.81 9.17 -4.45
CA HIS A 32 -15.11 10.22 -3.47
C HIS A 32 -15.36 9.64 -2.08
N MET A 33 -16.08 8.52 -1.99
CA MET A 33 -16.28 7.82 -0.70
C MET A 33 -14.97 7.30 -0.12
N ALA A 34 -14.08 6.76 -0.95
CA ALA A 34 -12.76 6.34 -0.51
C ALA A 34 -11.92 7.51 -0.01
N TRP A 35 -11.95 8.67 -0.69
CA TRP A 35 -11.31 9.89 -0.20
C TRP A 35 -11.87 10.36 1.13
N ALA A 36 -13.19 10.37 1.28
CA ALA A 36 -13.82 10.71 2.56
C ALA A 36 -13.38 9.75 3.67
N LEU A 37 -13.33 8.45 3.40
CA LEU A 37 -12.82 7.45 4.33
C LEU A 37 -11.36 7.71 4.70
N PHE A 38 -10.50 8.02 3.73
CA PHE A 38 -9.10 8.35 3.98
C PHE A 38 -8.96 9.58 4.89
N ILE A 39 -9.71 10.65 4.63
CA ILE A 39 -9.67 11.88 5.42
C ILE A 39 -10.17 11.62 6.84
N VAL A 40 -11.28 10.92 6.99
CA VAL A 40 -11.87 10.62 8.30
C VAL A 40 -10.94 9.70 9.11
N LEU A 41 -10.46 8.61 8.50
CA LEU A 41 -9.62 7.64 9.17
C LEU A 41 -8.22 8.20 9.45
N GLY A 42 -7.58 8.81 8.45
CA GLY A 42 -6.27 9.43 8.60
C GLY A 42 -6.29 10.59 9.58
N GLY A 43 -7.35 11.42 9.54
CA GLY A 43 -7.58 12.50 10.50
C GLY A 43 -7.80 11.97 11.92
N ALA A 44 -8.61 10.94 12.09
CA ALA A 44 -8.82 10.31 13.40
C ALA A 44 -7.52 9.71 13.96
N MET A 45 -6.77 8.97 13.13
CA MET A 45 -5.49 8.39 13.53
C MET A 45 -4.45 9.46 13.88
N ALA A 46 -4.36 10.52 13.09
CA ALA A 46 -3.49 11.67 13.38
C ALA A 46 -3.91 12.40 14.66
N ALA A 47 -5.21 12.58 14.89
CA ALA A 47 -5.74 13.22 16.09
C ALA A 47 -5.49 12.37 17.35
N ILE A 48 -5.64 11.05 17.26
CA ILE A 48 -5.28 10.15 18.36
C ILE A 48 -3.78 10.26 18.66
N LYS A 49 -2.93 10.19 17.63
CA LYS A 49 -1.47 10.22 17.79
C LYS A 49 -0.95 11.55 18.31
N TYR A 50 -1.27 12.65 17.64
CA TYR A 50 -0.67 13.97 17.91
C TYR A 50 -1.56 14.88 18.74
N GLY A 51 -2.88 14.64 18.76
CA GLY A 51 -3.85 15.47 19.48
C GLY A 51 -4.02 15.10 20.95
N GLY A 52 -3.47 13.96 21.40
CA GLY A 52 -3.55 13.52 22.80
C GLY A 52 -4.97 13.23 23.28
N TRP A 53 -5.92 12.97 22.36
CA TRP A 53 -7.31 12.70 22.71
C TRP A 53 -7.49 11.41 23.49
N VAL A 54 -6.57 10.46 23.31
CA VAL A 54 -6.64 9.15 23.95
C VAL A 54 -5.24 8.67 24.33
N ASP A 55 -5.12 8.12 25.53
CA ASP A 55 -3.86 7.64 26.11
C ASP A 55 -3.55 6.20 25.67
N TYR A 56 -3.53 5.98 24.35
CA TYR A 56 -3.21 4.68 23.73
C TYR A 56 -1.89 4.70 22.97
N GLN A 57 -1.02 5.66 23.26
CA GLN A 57 0.24 5.85 22.53
C GLN A 57 1.14 4.62 22.64
N TYR A 58 1.18 3.99 23.81
CA TYR A 58 2.01 2.82 24.07
C TYR A 58 1.52 1.60 23.28
N GLU A 59 0.21 1.35 23.28
CA GLU A 59 -0.41 0.25 22.53
C GLU A 59 -0.25 0.47 21.03
N ILE A 60 -0.44 1.70 20.56
CA ILE A 60 -0.26 2.06 19.15
C ILE A 60 1.19 1.85 18.72
N ALA A 61 2.17 2.27 19.52
CA ALA A 61 3.58 2.05 19.21
C ALA A 61 3.97 0.57 19.23
N THR A 62 3.36 -0.23 20.11
CA THR A 62 3.67 -1.66 20.27
C THR A 62 3.00 -2.52 19.20
N TYR A 63 1.72 -2.29 18.92
CA TYR A 63 0.92 -3.10 18.01
C TYR A 63 0.84 -2.53 16.59
N GLY A 64 1.08 -1.23 16.40
CA GLY A 64 1.05 -0.55 15.11
C GLY A 64 1.87 -1.24 14.02
N PRO A 65 3.14 -1.61 14.27
CA PRO A 65 3.96 -2.32 13.29
C PRO A 65 3.36 -3.67 12.87
N TRP A 66 2.74 -4.40 13.79
CA TRP A 66 2.08 -5.68 13.50
C TRP A 66 0.83 -5.48 12.64
N VAL A 67 0.07 -4.41 12.88
CA VAL A 67 -1.08 -4.03 12.03
C VAL A 67 -0.61 -3.69 10.61
N ILE A 68 0.44 -2.89 10.47
CA ILE A 68 1.02 -2.55 9.15
C ILE A 68 1.58 -3.79 8.45
N LEU A 69 2.24 -4.69 9.18
CA LEU A 69 2.73 -5.96 8.63
C LEU A 69 1.57 -6.84 8.16
N GLY A 70 0.48 -6.92 8.93
CA GLY A 70 -0.73 -7.64 8.53
C GLY A 70 -1.35 -7.06 7.26
N LEU A 71 -1.47 -5.74 7.17
CA LEU A 71 -1.94 -5.06 5.95
C LEU A 71 -1.02 -5.32 4.76
N HIS A 72 0.29 -5.28 4.97
CA HIS A 72 1.27 -5.60 3.93
C HIS A 72 1.08 -7.01 3.39
N LEU A 73 0.88 -8.00 4.28
CA LEU A 73 0.61 -9.39 3.88
C LEU A 73 -0.71 -9.52 3.10
N VAL A 74 -1.77 -8.84 3.54
CA VAL A 74 -3.06 -8.82 2.81
C VAL A 74 -2.86 -8.27 1.40
N VAL A 75 -2.14 -7.15 1.25
CA VAL A 75 -1.84 -6.57 -0.06
C VAL A 75 -0.97 -7.49 -0.91
N ALA A 76 0.01 -8.16 -0.31
CA ALA A 76 0.88 -9.11 -1.02
C ALA A 76 0.09 -10.33 -1.52
N ILE A 77 -0.78 -10.92 -0.69
CA ILE A 77 -1.66 -12.03 -1.09
C ILE A 77 -2.57 -11.59 -2.23
N LEU A 78 -3.14 -10.38 -2.13
CA LEU A 78 -3.97 -9.82 -3.18
C LEU A 78 -3.19 -9.67 -4.50
N ALA A 79 -1.94 -9.19 -4.42
CA ALA A 79 -1.06 -9.11 -5.57
C ALA A 79 -0.78 -10.49 -6.18
N PHE A 80 -0.56 -11.53 -5.35
CA PHE A 80 -0.39 -12.91 -5.84
C PHE A 80 -1.63 -13.45 -6.57
N MET A 81 -2.83 -13.06 -6.15
CA MET A 81 -4.08 -13.49 -6.80
C MET A 81 -4.28 -12.86 -8.17
N GLU A 82 -3.79 -11.64 -8.38
CA GLU A 82 -3.91 -10.93 -9.66
C GLU A 82 -2.73 -11.27 -10.59
N GLU A 83 -1.50 -11.27 -10.07
CA GLU A 83 -0.29 -11.53 -10.84
C GLU A 83 0.88 -12.01 -9.95
N LEU A 84 1.36 -13.24 -10.19
CA LEU A 84 2.45 -13.85 -9.41
C LEU A 84 3.70 -12.97 -9.31
N PHE A 85 4.10 -12.31 -10.39
CA PHE A 85 5.28 -11.45 -10.42
C PHE A 85 5.12 -10.22 -9.51
N ALA A 86 3.94 -9.58 -9.51
CA ALA A 86 3.64 -8.47 -8.62
C ALA A 86 3.63 -8.92 -7.15
N GLY A 87 3.11 -10.11 -6.87
CA GLY A 87 3.15 -10.72 -5.53
C GLY A 87 4.57 -10.95 -5.01
N VAL A 88 5.46 -11.51 -5.85
CA VAL A 88 6.87 -11.70 -5.49
C VAL A 88 7.57 -10.36 -5.24
N LEU A 89 7.33 -9.36 -6.10
CA LEU A 89 7.89 -8.02 -5.90
C LEU A 89 7.40 -7.37 -4.60
N CYS A 90 6.15 -7.60 -4.19
CA CYS A 90 5.63 -7.11 -2.91
C CYS A 90 6.41 -7.66 -1.72
N LEU A 91 6.87 -8.92 -1.77
CA LEU A 91 7.63 -9.55 -0.68
C LEU A 91 9.11 -9.14 -0.67
N ILE A 92 9.71 -9.01 -1.85
CA ILE A 92 11.16 -8.75 -1.98
C ILE A 92 11.48 -7.27 -1.80
N ILE A 93 10.67 -6.39 -2.39
CA ILE A 93 10.96 -4.96 -2.46
C ILE A 93 10.10 -4.23 -1.41
N PRO A 94 10.72 -3.68 -0.35
CA PRO A 94 10.02 -2.88 0.64
C PRO A 94 9.30 -1.71 -0.03
N GLY A 95 8.04 -1.49 0.33
CA GLY A 95 7.21 -0.43 -0.25
C GLY A 95 6.58 -0.76 -1.61
N TYR A 96 6.96 -1.84 -2.29
CA TYR A 96 6.32 -2.22 -3.57
C TYR A 96 4.84 -2.57 -3.38
N SER A 97 4.47 -3.18 -2.25
CA SER A 97 3.06 -3.38 -1.86
C SER A 97 2.24 -2.09 -1.87
N LEU A 98 2.81 -0.98 -1.40
CA LEU A 98 2.15 0.32 -1.39
C LEU A 98 1.98 0.87 -2.82
N TYR A 99 3.03 0.76 -3.63
CA TYR A 99 2.99 1.13 -5.05
C TYR A 99 1.93 0.31 -5.80
N TYR A 100 1.92 -1.01 -5.63
CA TYR A 100 0.95 -1.90 -6.23
C TYR A 100 -0.48 -1.53 -5.83
N LEU A 101 -0.71 -1.25 -4.55
CA LEU A 101 -2.01 -0.84 -4.04
C LEU A 101 -2.50 0.47 -4.68
N LEU A 102 -1.62 1.48 -4.76
CA LEU A 102 -1.96 2.83 -5.24
C LEU A 102 -2.12 2.89 -6.76
N ALA A 103 -1.24 2.21 -7.50
CA ALA A 103 -1.12 2.38 -8.95
C ALA A 103 -1.79 1.25 -9.75
N ARG A 104 -1.92 0.04 -9.18
CA ARG A 104 -2.30 -1.16 -9.96
C ARG A 104 -3.59 -1.83 -9.48
N SER A 105 -3.85 -1.86 -8.17
CA SER A 105 -4.95 -2.67 -7.60
C SER A 105 -6.36 -2.24 -8.05
N GLY A 106 -6.56 -0.98 -8.44
CA GLY A 106 -7.89 -0.44 -8.77
C GLY A 106 -8.89 -0.49 -7.60
N ARG A 107 -8.42 -0.64 -6.35
CA ARG A 107 -9.24 -0.79 -5.14
C ARG A 107 -9.16 0.45 -4.25
N PRO A 108 -9.98 1.49 -4.52
CA PRO A 108 -9.85 2.78 -3.86
C PRO A 108 -10.10 2.70 -2.34
N PHE A 109 -11.00 1.83 -1.87
CA PHE A 109 -11.27 1.67 -0.43
C PHE A 109 -10.11 1.05 0.34
N LEU A 110 -9.48 0.01 -0.21
CA LEU A 110 -8.33 -0.62 0.43
C LEU A 110 -7.14 0.35 0.48
N CYS A 111 -6.95 1.10 -0.60
CA CYS A 111 -6.00 2.21 -0.67
C CYS A 111 -6.28 3.25 0.44
N ALA A 112 -7.51 3.76 0.55
CA ALA A 112 -7.88 4.72 1.58
C ALA A 112 -7.68 4.20 3.00
N LEU A 113 -8.04 2.94 3.25
CA LEU A 113 -7.85 2.28 4.54
C LEU A 113 -6.36 2.19 4.91
N VAL A 114 -5.53 1.65 4.00
CA VAL A 114 -4.10 1.45 4.21
C VAL A 114 -3.41 2.81 4.38
N CYS A 115 -3.66 3.76 3.49
CA CYS A 115 -3.08 5.10 3.58
C CYS A 115 -3.51 5.82 4.87
N GLY A 116 -4.79 5.73 5.25
CA GLY A 116 -5.29 6.35 6.48
C GLY A 116 -4.64 5.77 7.74
N LEU A 117 -4.46 4.45 7.81
CA LEU A 117 -3.75 3.80 8.91
C LEU A 117 -2.26 4.16 8.92
N LEU A 118 -1.62 4.26 7.74
CA LEU A 118 -0.23 4.71 7.64
C LEU A 118 -0.02 6.13 8.17
N VAL A 119 -1.01 7.02 8.13
CA VAL A 119 -0.87 8.38 8.70
C VAL A 119 -0.57 8.31 10.20
N GLY A 120 -1.23 7.43 10.96
CA GLY A 120 -0.97 7.28 12.39
C GLY A 120 0.20 6.35 12.69
N LEU A 121 0.24 5.19 12.05
CA LEU A 121 1.14 4.08 12.41
C LEU A 121 2.47 4.10 11.65
N GLY A 122 2.55 4.86 10.55
CA GLY A 122 3.67 4.82 9.62
C GLY A 122 4.99 5.27 10.24
N GLU A 123 4.96 6.31 11.06
CA GLU A 123 6.16 6.81 11.76
C GLU A 123 6.72 5.77 12.74
N ASP A 124 5.88 5.16 13.57
CA ASP A 124 6.37 4.18 14.57
C ASP A 124 6.93 2.93 13.90
N THR A 125 6.24 2.49 12.84
CA THR A 125 6.69 1.38 12.00
C THR A 125 8.03 1.70 11.35
N PHE A 126 8.21 2.93 10.84
CA PHE A 126 9.48 3.37 10.26
C PHE A 126 10.61 3.41 11.29
N LEU A 127 10.36 3.93 12.49
CA LEU A 127 11.36 3.99 13.56
C LEU A 127 11.83 2.58 13.99
N ILE A 128 10.90 1.64 14.12
CA ILE A 128 11.22 0.25 14.46
C ILE A 128 11.97 -0.44 13.31
N ALA A 129 11.52 -0.26 12.07
CA ALA A 129 12.20 -0.80 10.90
C ALA A 129 13.64 -0.24 10.78
N ARG A 130 13.82 1.06 11.01
CA ARG A 130 15.15 1.70 11.03
C ARG A 130 16.04 1.10 12.12
N LYS A 131 15.52 0.94 13.34
CA LYS A 131 16.27 0.36 14.47
C LYS A 131 16.71 -1.07 14.17
N LEU A 132 15.82 -1.90 13.65
CA LEU A 132 16.15 -3.26 13.23
C LEU A 132 17.21 -3.25 12.12
N GLY A 133 17.04 -2.40 11.10
CA GLY A 133 18.00 -2.25 10.00
C GLY A 133 19.40 -1.88 10.49
N THR A 134 19.53 -0.93 11.41
CA THR A 134 20.82 -0.57 12.02
C THR A 134 21.41 -1.71 12.84
N GLN A 135 20.59 -2.42 13.61
CA GLN A 135 21.05 -3.56 14.41
C GLN A 135 21.61 -4.70 13.53
N TYR A 136 20.92 -5.03 12.44
CA TYR A 136 21.42 -6.04 11.49
C TYR A 136 22.69 -5.56 10.77
N TYR A 137 22.74 -4.29 10.38
CA TYR A 137 23.94 -3.71 9.77
C TYR A 137 25.16 -3.78 10.69
N ASP A 138 24.98 -3.44 11.97
CA ASP A 138 26.06 -3.48 12.97
C ASP A 138 26.53 -4.92 13.24
N GLN A 139 25.61 -5.88 13.31
CA GLN A 139 25.95 -7.30 13.48
C GLN A 139 26.77 -7.84 12.31
N ILE A 140 26.36 -7.53 11.08
CA ILE A 140 27.05 -7.96 9.86
C ILE A 140 28.42 -7.28 9.78
N SER A 141 28.48 -5.96 10.01
CA SER A 141 29.73 -5.20 10.02
C SER A 141 30.72 -5.72 11.06
N GLY A 142 30.24 -6.04 12.26
CA GLY A 142 31.03 -6.65 13.32
C GLY A 142 31.60 -8.01 12.90
N TRP A 143 30.77 -8.88 12.33
CA TRP A 143 31.20 -10.20 11.85
C TRP A 143 32.28 -10.10 10.76
N ILE A 144 32.14 -9.15 9.84
CA ILE A 144 33.14 -8.89 8.78
C ILE A 144 34.45 -8.36 9.38
N SER A 145 34.38 -7.41 10.31
CA SER A 145 35.56 -6.81 10.94
C SER A 145 36.35 -7.83 11.77
N ASP A 146 35.66 -8.70 12.52
CA ASP A 146 36.30 -9.75 13.31
C ASP A 146 36.88 -10.88 12.44
N SER A 147 36.25 -11.18 11.30
CA SER A 147 36.78 -12.14 10.34
C SER A 147 38.05 -11.62 9.65
N GLY A 148 38.15 -10.30 9.41
CA GLY A 148 39.33 -9.66 8.85
C GLY A 148 40.54 -9.60 9.78
N LYS A 149 40.35 -9.71 11.10
CA LYS A 149 41.45 -9.73 12.10
C LYS A 149 42.07 -11.11 12.33
N LYS A 150 41.42 -12.18 11.88
CA LYS A 150 41.88 -13.58 12.08
C LYS A 150 42.70 -14.13 10.93
N ASN A 151 42.87 -13.36 9.84
CA ASN A 151 43.76 -13.63 8.72
C ASN A 151 44.92 -12.63 8.73
#